data_AF-A0A8S9B5Q8-F1
#
_entry.id   AF-A0A8S9B5Q8-F1
#
_cell.length_a   1.000
_cell.length_b   1.000
_cell.length_c   1.000
_cell.angle_alpha   90.00
_cell.angle_beta   90.00
_cell.angle_gamma   90.00
#
_symmetry.space_group_name_H-M   'P 1'
#
loop_
_entity.id
_entity.type
_entity.pdbx_description
1 polymer ?
#
loop_
_entity_poly.entity_id
_entity_poly.type
_entity_poly.pdbx_seq_one_letter_code
_entity_poly.pdbx_strand_id
1 'polypeptide(L)'
;MLQQSAHQLPPRPPRPPSPSPPSSPLLSPTGTLYNEEIIVSLINEFYSLLVLLAYLRPSQIIYPSPGTGHNINEKLCNSLNIDVAVISLMKRIPYIDGPYKDIQKLEGVDEEASAYGCHLFPGSGGYSFLRGDDIVESRDPENNGIEGVRLNYLLSHDVALSHCLRDGMILVLDTKANTVRVLENNSGPDFDNPEGTVLERPEEPMHYRNCHPQDAPSYFRHLIEKVRSLELIPSGPSRCYKEFYGYNMGREERDQVKKILIEDYGWPDNFRQEDWARDAEEIWERIASI
;
A
#
# COMPACT_ATOMS: atom_id res chain seq x y z
N MET A 1 -55.88 15.88 12.89
CA MET A 1 -54.76 14.96 12.66
C MET A 1 -55.04 14.20 11.37
N LEU A 2 -54.27 14.44 10.31
CA LEU A 2 -54.36 13.70 9.05
C LEU A 2 -53.01 12.99 8.87
N GLN A 3 -53.01 11.66 8.97
CA GLN A 3 -51.85 10.80 8.68
C GLN A 3 -51.60 10.82 7.17
N GLN A 4 -50.41 11.27 6.75
CA GLN A 4 -49.90 11.07 5.40
C GLN A 4 -49.42 9.62 5.25
N SER A 5 -49.87 8.94 4.20
CA SER A 5 -49.39 7.62 3.81
C SER A 5 -48.01 7.74 3.17
N ALA A 6 -47.07 6.91 3.62
CA ALA A 6 -45.73 6.81 3.04
C ALA A 6 -45.81 6.23 1.62
N HIS A 7 -45.31 7.00 0.64
CA HIS A 7 -45.09 6.49 -0.71
C HIS A 7 -43.91 5.51 -0.71
N GLN A 8 -44.18 4.22 -0.92
CA GLN A 8 -43.17 3.24 -1.31
C GLN A 8 -42.75 3.52 -2.76
N LEU A 9 -41.44 3.73 -2.96
CA LEU A 9 -40.85 3.75 -4.29
C LEU A 9 -40.85 2.33 -4.89
N PRO A 10 -41.02 2.19 -6.22
CA PRO A 10 -41.04 0.89 -6.87
C PRO A 10 -39.67 0.20 -6.79
N PRO A 11 -39.61 -1.14 -6.77
CA PRO A 11 -38.35 -1.88 -6.76
C PRO A 11 -37.58 -1.61 -8.06
N ARG A 12 -36.29 -1.29 -7.91
CA ARG A 12 -35.37 -1.03 -9.01
C ARG A 12 -35.14 -2.32 -9.81
N PRO A 13 -35.15 -2.29 -11.16
CA PRO A 13 -34.92 -3.48 -11.98
C PRO A 13 -33.51 -4.05 -11.75
N PRO A 14 -33.32 -5.38 -11.93
CA PRO A 14 -32.02 -6.02 -11.79
C PRO A 14 -31.01 -5.45 -12.80
N ARG A 15 -29.81 -5.13 -12.32
CA ARG A 15 -28.69 -4.64 -13.13
C ARG A 15 -28.27 -5.77 -14.09
N PRO A 16 -28.07 -5.51 -15.39
CA PRO A 16 -27.52 -6.51 -16.30
C PRO A 16 -26.12 -6.95 -15.84
N PRO A 17 -25.70 -8.19 -16.16
CA PRO A 17 -24.36 -8.67 -15.82
C PRO A 17 -23.32 -7.76 -16.46
N SER A 18 -22.37 -7.28 -15.64
CA SER A 18 -21.25 -6.49 -16.12
C SER A 18 -20.49 -7.27 -17.20
N PRO A 19 -20.23 -6.68 -18.38
CA PRO A 19 -19.43 -7.33 -19.41
C PRO A 19 -18.05 -7.65 -18.86
N SER A 20 -17.50 -8.79 -19.26
CA SER A 20 -16.10 -9.12 -19.01
C SER A 20 -15.23 -8.01 -19.60
N PRO A 21 -14.21 -7.52 -18.86
CA PRO A 21 -13.36 -6.46 -19.37
C PRO A 21 -12.69 -6.92 -20.68
N PRO A 22 -12.56 -6.02 -21.67
CA PRO A 22 -11.85 -6.32 -22.91
C PRO A 22 -10.41 -6.75 -22.59
N SER A 23 -9.87 -7.66 -23.42
CA SER A 23 -8.47 -8.05 -23.31
C SER A 23 -7.60 -6.83 -23.59
N SER A 24 -6.81 -6.43 -22.60
CA SER A 24 -5.89 -5.31 -22.72
C SER A 24 -4.93 -5.52 -23.90
N PRO A 25 -4.67 -4.48 -24.73
CA PRO A 25 -3.59 -4.55 -25.69
C PRO A 25 -2.28 -4.88 -24.97
N LEU A 26 -1.53 -5.83 -25.52
CA LEU A 26 -0.20 -6.19 -25.02
C LEU A 26 0.71 -4.97 -25.19
N LEU A 27 0.84 -4.15 -24.15
CA LEU A 27 1.97 -3.25 -24.05
C LEU A 27 3.23 -4.11 -24.24
N SER A 28 4.06 -3.72 -25.21
CA SER A 28 5.32 -4.43 -25.44
C SER A 28 6.09 -4.46 -24.13
N PRO A 29 6.59 -5.62 -23.67
CA PRO A 29 7.31 -5.70 -22.40
C PRO A 29 8.57 -4.85 -22.50
N THR A 30 8.47 -3.61 -22.04
CA THR A 30 9.58 -2.68 -21.84
C THR A 30 10.35 -3.02 -20.56
N GLY A 31 9.84 -3.95 -19.75
CA GLY A 31 10.44 -4.42 -18.51
C GLY A 31 11.17 -5.76 -18.64
N THR A 32 12.07 -6.00 -17.69
CA THR A 32 12.66 -7.33 -17.46
C THR A 32 11.56 -8.33 -17.11
N LEU A 33 11.74 -9.62 -17.46
CA LEU A 33 10.78 -10.67 -17.09
C LEU A 33 10.52 -10.69 -15.58
N TYR A 34 9.27 -10.95 -15.18
CA TYR A 34 8.90 -11.04 -13.78
C TYR A 34 9.78 -12.05 -13.05
N ASN A 35 10.38 -11.60 -11.96
CA ASN A 35 11.20 -12.40 -11.08
C ASN A 35 10.72 -12.19 -9.65
N GLU A 36 9.95 -13.15 -9.16
CA GLU A 36 9.35 -13.13 -7.82
C GLU A 36 10.41 -12.96 -6.72
N GLU A 37 11.57 -13.61 -6.84
CA GLU A 37 12.65 -13.50 -5.84
C GLU A 37 13.14 -12.06 -5.68
N ILE A 38 13.27 -11.34 -6.80
CA ILE A 38 13.71 -9.94 -6.78
C ILE A 38 12.66 -9.07 -6.09
N ILE A 39 11.38 -9.25 -6.43
CA ILE A 39 10.29 -8.47 -5.83
C ILE A 39 10.18 -8.76 -4.33
N VAL A 40 10.20 -10.05 -3.94
CA VAL A 40 10.17 -10.48 -2.53
C VAL A 40 11.38 -9.92 -1.77
N SER A 41 12.58 -9.98 -2.34
CA SER A 41 13.79 -9.44 -1.71
C SER A 41 13.67 -7.93 -1.49
N LEU A 42 13.18 -7.17 -2.47
CA LEU A 42 13.03 -5.72 -2.36
C LEU A 42 11.96 -5.34 -1.33
N ILE A 43 10.83 -6.05 -1.29
CA ILE A 43 9.81 -5.81 -0.26
C ILE A 43 10.37 -6.12 1.14
N ASN A 44 11.10 -7.22 1.31
CA ASN A 44 11.75 -7.54 2.59
C ASN A 44 12.79 -6.49 3.00
N GLU A 45 13.59 -5.97 2.05
CA GLU A 45 14.54 -4.89 2.29
C GLU A 45 13.83 -3.62 2.77
N PHE A 46 12.70 -3.27 2.13
CA PHE A 46 11.88 -2.14 2.55
C PHE A 46 11.36 -2.31 3.98
N TYR A 47 10.78 -3.46 4.33
CA TYR A 47 10.36 -3.76 5.72
C TYR A 47 11.53 -3.70 6.71
N SER A 48 12.71 -4.18 6.31
CA SER A 48 13.92 -4.13 7.13
C SER A 48 14.34 -2.69 7.43
N LEU A 49 14.26 -1.78 6.45
CA LEU A 49 14.50 -0.35 6.67
C LEU A 49 13.48 0.27 7.64
N LEU A 50 12.20 -0.11 7.55
CA LEU A 50 11.18 0.34 8.48
C LEU A 50 11.46 -0.10 9.92
N VAL A 51 11.96 -1.33 10.12
CA VAL A 51 12.40 -1.82 11.43
C VAL A 51 13.66 -1.08 11.90
N LEU A 52 14.62 -0.86 10.99
CA LEU A 52 15.87 -0.17 11.29
C LEU A 52 15.60 1.25 11.80
N LEU A 53 14.68 1.98 11.18
CA LEU A 53 14.27 3.32 11.58
C LEU A 53 13.27 3.35 12.75
N ALA A 54 13.08 2.23 13.45
CA ALA A 54 12.16 2.08 14.58
C ALA A 54 10.70 2.46 14.27
N TYR A 55 10.31 2.39 12.99
CA TYR A 55 8.93 2.63 12.56
C TYR A 55 8.02 1.43 12.87
N LEU A 56 8.53 0.23 12.58
CA LEU A 56 7.90 -1.04 12.89
C LEU A 56 8.75 -1.80 13.91
N ARG A 57 8.09 -2.43 14.88
CA ARG A 57 8.74 -3.41 15.75
C ARG A 57 8.86 -4.74 15.00
N PRO A 58 9.92 -5.54 15.22
CA PRO A 58 10.02 -6.87 14.62
C PRO A 58 8.80 -7.75 14.90
N SER A 59 8.21 -7.64 16.10
CA SER A 59 7.02 -8.38 16.51
C SER A 59 5.74 -7.95 15.80
N GLN A 60 5.72 -6.80 15.10
CA GLN A 60 4.58 -6.34 14.31
C GLN A 60 4.58 -6.96 12.91
N ILE A 61 5.64 -7.68 12.51
CA ILE A 61 5.79 -8.21 11.16
C ILE A 61 5.70 -9.73 11.21
N ILE A 62 4.80 -10.29 10.40
CA ILE A 62 4.72 -11.71 10.12
C ILE A 62 5.52 -11.97 8.86
N TYR A 63 6.68 -12.61 9.03
CA TYR A 63 7.48 -13.09 7.91
C TYR A 63 6.99 -14.45 7.40
N PRO A 64 7.11 -14.72 6.09
CA PRO A 64 6.77 -16.03 5.53
C PRO A 64 7.69 -17.12 6.07
N SER A 65 7.15 -18.34 6.21
CA SER A 65 7.98 -19.49 6.57
C SER A 65 8.93 -19.82 5.41
N PRO A 66 10.24 -20.05 5.67
CA PRO A 66 11.20 -20.40 4.62
C PRO A 66 10.74 -21.63 3.82
N GLY A 67 10.70 -21.50 2.49
CA GLY A 67 10.37 -22.59 1.56
C GLY A 67 8.87 -22.89 1.38
N THR A 68 8.02 -22.64 2.38
CA THR A 68 6.56 -22.90 2.26
C THR A 68 5.71 -21.64 2.13
N GLY A 69 6.24 -20.48 2.52
CA GLY A 69 5.48 -19.24 2.55
C GLY A 69 4.42 -19.20 3.65
N HIS A 70 3.50 -18.25 3.54
CA HIS A 70 2.31 -18.13 4.37
C HIS A 70 1.23 -19.15 3.97
N ASN A 71 0.43 -19.55 4.94
CA ASN A 71 -0.79 -20.32 4.71
C ASN A 71 -1.98 -19.37 4.49
N ILE A 72 -2.18 -18.95 3.23
CA ILE A 72 -3.28 -18.07 2.83
C ILE A 72 -4.50 -18.88 2.37
N ASN A 73 -5.66 -18.22 2.22
CA ASN A 73 -6.87 -18.88 1.71
C ASN A 73 -6.81 -19.09 0.18
N GLU A 74 -6.03 -20.09 -0.25
CA GLU A 74 -5.87 -20.41 -1.67
C GLU A 74 -7.19 -20.80 -2.34
N LYS A 75 -8.14 -21.42 -1.61
CA LYS A 75 -9.48 -21.74 -2.15
C LYS A 75 -10.24 -20.47 -2.54
N LEU A 76 -10.19 -19.44 -1.69
CA LEU A 76 -10.78 -18.14 -1.98
C LEU A 76 -10.08 -17.49 -3.18
N CYS A 77 -8.73 -17.49 -3.20
CA CYS A 77 -7.96 -16.94 -4.31
C CYS A 77 -8.36 -17.58 -5.66
N ASN A 78 -8.46 -18.91 -5.69
CA ASN A 78 -8.90 -19.67 -6.85
C ASN A 78 -10.35 -19.32 -7.25
N SER A 79 -11.25 -19.15 -6.28
CA SER A 79 -12.65 -18.76 -6.56
C SER A 79 -12.79 -17.35 -7.14
N LEU A 80 -11.83 -16.46 -6.84
CA LEU A 80 -11.72 -15.12 -7.39
C LEU A 80 -10.92 -15.06 -8.70
N ASN A 81 -10.50 -16.22 -9.23
CA ASN A 81 -9.71 -16.35 -10.44
C ASN A 81 -8.40 -15.54 -10.39
N ILE A 82 -7.74 -15.50 -9.23
CA ILE A 82 -6.42 -14.88 -9.06
C ILE A 82 -5.36 -15.81 -9.67
N ASP A 83 -4.42 -15.22 -10.42
CA ASP A 83 -3.36 -15.97 -11.10
C ASP A 83 -2.40 -16.66 -10.12
N VAL A 84 -1.86 -17.82 -10.51
CA VAL A 84 -0.94 -18.61 -9.67
C VAL A 84 0.33 -17.84 -9.29
N ALA A 85 0.83 -16.95 -10.16
CA ALA A 85 1.99 -16.11 -9.85
C ALA A 85 1.66 -15.08 -8.76
N VAL A 86 0.45 -14.51 -8.78
CA VAL A 86 -0.02 -13.59 -7.74
C VAL A 86 -0.19 -14.35 -6.41
N ILE A 87 -0.84 -15.52 -6.44
CA ILE A 87 -1.01 -16.36 -5.24
C ILE A 87 0.35 -16.72 -4.63
N SER A 88 1.33 -17.07 -5.47
CA SER A 88 2.70 -17.35 -5.03
C SER A 88 3.30 -16.14 -4.32
N LEU A 89 3.20 -14.94 -4.90
CA LEU A 89 3.75 -13.72 -4.32
C LEU A 89 3.09 -13.40 -2.98
N MET A 90 1.77 -13.51 -2.88
CA MET A 90 1.00 -13.35 -1.63
C MET A 90 1.46 -14.31 -0.54
N LYS A 91 2.04 -15.46 -0.86
CA LYS A 91 2.58 -16.37 0.15
C LYS A 91 3.98 -15.97 0.63
N ARG A 92 4.67 -15.07 -0.08
CA ARG A 92 6.11 -14.86 0.08
C ARG A 92 6.52 -13.47 0.53
N ILE A 93 5.60 -12.51 0.59
CA ILE A 93 5.86 -11.17 1.11
C ILE A 93 5.50 -11.09 2.60
N PRO A 94 6.21 -10.27 3.40
CA PRO A 94 5.86 -10.03 4.79
C PRO A 94 4.55 -9.24 4.94
N TYR A 95 3.90 -9.40 6.09
CA TYR A 95 2.69 -8.67 6.47
C TYR A 95 2.83 -8.02 7.84
N ILE A 96 2.05 -6.96 8.09
CA ILE A 96 1.88 -6.41 9.43
C ILE A 96 0.78 -7.23 10.15
N ASP A 97 1.04 -7.67 11.38
CA ASP A 97 0.10 -8.47 12.19
C ASP A 97 -0.99 -7.60 12.83
N GLY A 98 -2.23 -8.07 12.79
CA GLY A 98 -3.40 -7.46 13.45
C GLY A 98 -4.20 -6.47 12.58
N PRO A 99 -5.50 -6.25 12.89
CA PRO A 99 -6.18 -5.04 12.45
C PRO A 99 -5.34 -3.84 12.88
N TYR A 100 -5.10 -2.88 11.98
CA TYR A 100 -4.36 -1.66 12.35
C TYR A 100 -4.97 -0.95 13.58
N LYS A 101 -6.28 -1.16 13.83
CA LYS A 101 -7.01 -0.74 15.04
C LYS A 101 -6.59 -1.46 16.32
N ASP A 102 -6.19 -2.73 16.24
CA ASP A 102 -5.79 -3.55 17.39
C ASP A 102 -4.32 -3.30 17.79
N ILE A 103 -3.44 -3.00 16.82
CA ILE A 103 -2.06 -2.56 17.09
C ILE A 103 -2.06 -1.28 17.94
N GLN A 104 -2.95 -0.34 17.62
CA GLN A 104 -3.06 0.93 18.34
C GLN A 104 -3.78 0.78 19.70
N LYS A 105 -4.75 -0.15 19.84
CA LYS A 105 -5.32 -0.53 21.14
C LYS A 105 -4.29 -1.16 22.08
N LEU A 106 -3.36 -1.97 21.54
CA LEU A 106 -2.24 -2.54 22.32
C LEU A 106 -1.25 -1.47 22.80
N GLU A 107 -1.18 -0.32 22.12
CA GLU A 107 -0.32 0.82 22.46
C GLU A 107 -1.03 1.88 23.31
N GLY A 108 -2.28 1.63 23.75
CA GLY A 108 -3.01 2.50 24.69
C GLY A 108 -3.53 3.80 24.08
N VAL A 109 -3.64 3.89 22.76
CA VAL A 109 -4.09 5.09 22.05
C VAL A 109 -5.63 5.11 21.94
N ASP A 110 -6.25 6.28 22.17
CA ASP A 110 -7.71 6.47 22.15
C ASP A 110 -8.36 6.02 20.83
N GLU A 111 -9.62 5.55 20.90
CA GLU A 111 -10.37 5.01 19.75
C GLU A 111 -10.50 5.98 18.55
N GLU A 112 -10.40 7.29 18.80
CA GLU A 112 -10.46 8.34 17.78
C GLU A 112 -9.20 8.42 16.90
N ALA A 113 -8.03 7.96 17.41
CA ALA A 113 -6.80 7.83 16.64
C ALA A 113 -6.77 6.56 15.75
N SER A 114 -7.62 5.56 16.07
CA SER A 114 -7.71 4.28 15.34
C SER A 114 -8.18 4.40 13.88
N ALA A 115 -8.71 5.57 13.50
CA ALA A 115 -9.22 5.81 12.15
C ALA A 115 -8.11 5.91 11.09
N TYR A 116 -6.83 5.98 11.47
CA TYR A 116 -5.76 6.40 10.56
C TYR A 116 -4.64 5.39 10.32
N GLY A 117 -4.66 4.24 11.01
CA GLY A 117 -3.85 3.06 10.68
C GLY A 117 -2.32 3.26 10.72
N CYS A 118 -1.56 2.24 10.29
CA CYS A 118 -0.12 2.35 10.05
C CYS A 118 0.11 2.42 8.54
N HIS A 119 0.76 3.49 8.08
CA HIS A 119 1.02 3.66 6.66
C HIS A 119 2.17 2.73 6.26
N LEU A 120 1.89 1.66 5.53
CA LEU A 120 2.96 0.80 5.00
C LEU A 120 3.74 1.55 3.92
N PHE A 121 3.01 2.32 3.11
CA PHE A 121 3.54 3.23 2.11
C PHE A 121 3.04 4.64 2.38
N PRO A 122 3.69 5.70 1.88
CA PRO A 122 3.23 7.08 2.03
C PRO A 122 1.72 7.28 1.83
N GLY A 123 1.01 7.56 2.93
CA GLY A 123 -0.43 7.81 2.93
C GLY A 123 -1.33 6.56 2.81
N SER A 124 -0.77 5.35 2.81
CA SER A 124 -1.46 4.13 2.38
C SER A 124 -1.33 2.97 3.37
N GLY A 125 -2.44 2.25 3.55
CA GLY A 125 -2.46 0.98 4.27
C GLY A 125 -2.00 -0.17 3.38
N GLY A 126 -1.29 -1.14 3.96
CA GLY A 126 -0.98 -2.40 3.28
C GLY A 126 -2.06 -3.46 3.49
N TYR A 127 -2.32 -4.28 2.48
CA TYR A 127 -3.15 -5.48 2.62
C TYR A 127 -2.38 -6.61 3.33
N SER A 128 -3.09 -7.41 4.13
CA SER A 128 -2.60 -8.66 4.72
C SER A 128 -3.35 -9.85 4.13
N PHE A 129 -2.74 -10.54 3.17
CA PHE A 129 -3.36 -11.70 2.49
C PHE A 129 -3.48 -12.95 3.37
N LEU A 130 -3.13 -12.84 4.66
CA LEU A 130 -3.51 -13.80 5.69
C LEU A 130 -5.03 -13.74 5.98
N ARG A 131 -5.69 -12.63 5.64
CA ARG A 131 -7.10 -12.39 5.90
C ARG A 131 -7.92 -12.47 4.60
N GLY A 132 -9.08 -13.11 4.69
CA GLY A 132 -9.93 -13.35 3.52
C GLY A 132 -10.64 -12.09 3.01
N ASP A 133 -10.96 -11.16 3.91
CA ASP A 133 -11.49 -9.83 3.58
C ASP A 133 -10.48 -9.02 2.77
N ASP A 134 -9.21 -8.93 3.19
CA ASP A 134 -8.16 -8.26 2.42
C ASP A 134 -7.93 -8.87 1.04
N ILE A 135 -8.02 -10.20 0.91
CA ILE A 135 -7.96 -10.88 -0.40
C ILE A 135 -9.10 -10.39 -1.31
N VAL A 136 -10.30 -10.21 -0.76
CA VAL A 136 -11.47 -9.72 -1.53
C VAL A 136 -11.34 -8.22 -1.83
N GLU A 137 -11.06 -7.40 -0.82
CA GLU A 137 -10.98 -5.95 -0.93
C GLU A 137 -9.85 -5.50 -1.85
N SER A 138 -8.72 -6.20 -1.87
CA SER A 138 -7.60 -5.92 -2.79
C SER A 138 -7.96 -6.10 -4.26
N ARG A 139 -9.09 -6.74 -4.60
CA ARG A 139 -9.57 -6.84 -5.99
C ARG A 139 -10.14 -5.54 -6.52
N ASP A 140 -10.48 -4.61 -5.63
CA ASP A 140 -11.04 -3.30 -5.93
C ASP A 140 -10.48 -2.24 -4.96
N PRO A 141 -9.19 -1.89 -5.08
CA PRO A 141 -8.51 -1.02 -4.11
C PRO A 141 -9.01 0.42 -4.10
N GLU A 142 -9.83 0.81 -5.09
CA GLU A 142 -10.47 2.14 -5.18
C GLU A 142 -11.91 2.12 -4.63
N ASN A 143 -12.41 0.98 -4.13
CA ASN A 143 -13.75 0.89 -3.57
C ASN A 143 -13.85 1.74 -2.29
N ASN A 144 -14.77 2.70 -2.30
CA ASN A 144 -15.08 3.55 -1.15
C ASN A 144 -16.11 2.93 -0.18
N GLY A 145 -16.49 1.66 -0.39
CA GLY A 145 -17.42 0.92 0.44
C GLY A 145 -18.90 1.16 0.12
N ILE A 146 -19.24 2.01 -0.85
CA ILE A 146 -20.63 2.36 -1.17
C ILE A 146 -21.29 1.32 -2.09
N GLU A 147 -20.59 0.89 -3.15
CA GLU A 147 -21.19 0.06 -4.21
C GLU A 147 -20.85 -1.44 -4.13
N GLY A 148 -20.22 -1.85 -3.01
CA GLY A 148 -19.67 -3.21 -2.86
C GLY A 148 -18.42 -3.42 -3.70
N VAL A 149 -17.67 -4.49 -3.39
CA VAL A 149 -16.37 -4.78 -4.02
C VAL A 149 -16.57 -5.29 -5.45
N ARG A 150 -15.95 -4.62 -6.44
CA ARG A 150 -15.90 -5.08 -7.83
C ARG A 150 -14.81 -6.16 -7.98
N LEU A 151 -15.19 -7.42 -7.81
CA LEU A 151 -14.24 -8.56 -7.81
C LEU A 151 -13.39 -8.71 -9.09
N ASN A 152 -13.85 -8.16 -10.21
CA ASN A 152 -13.19 -8.19 -11.51
C ASN A 152 -12.58 -6.85 -11.93
N TYR A 153 -12.43 -5.89 -11.00
CA TYR A 153 -11.81 -4.59 -11.30
C TYR A 153 -10.34 -4.76 -11.67
N LEU A 154 -9.55 -5.39 -10.79
CA LEU A 154 -8.19 -5.81 -11.14
C LEU A 154 -8.19 -7.06 -12.03
N LEU A 155 -7.25 -7.11 -12.99
CA LEU A 155 -6.94 -8.31 -13.77
C LEU A 155 -6.38 -9.43 -12.87
N SER A 156 -6.53 -10.69 -13.29
CA SER A 156 -6.13 -11.86 -12.47
C SER A 156 -4.64 -11.89 -12.08
N HIS A 157 -3.78 -11.31 -12.94
CA HIS A 157 -2.34 -11.21 -12.75
C HIS A 157 -1.89 -9.90 -12.09
N ASP A 158 -2.84 -9.03 -11.73
CA ASP A 158 -2.59 -7.79 -11.02
C ASP A 158 -2.95 -7.95 -9.53
N VAL A 159 -2.12 -7.39 -8.65
CA VAL A 159 -2.31 -7.40 -7.20
C VAL A 159 -2.10 -6.02 -6.61
N ALA A 160 -3.09 -5.52 -5.86
CA ALA A 160 -2.93 -4.33 -5.06
C ALA A 160 -2.13 -4.65 -3.80
N LEU A 161 -1.01 -3.98 -3.58
CA LEU A 161 -0.19 -4.11 -2.38
C LEU A 161 -0.62 -3.13 -1.29
N SER A 162 -1.32 -2.06 -1.67
CA SER A 162 -1.81 -1.03 -0.78
C SER A 162 -3.18 -0.50 -1.18
N HIS A 163 -3.86 0.12 -0.23
CA HIS A 163 -5.06 0.91 -0.46
C HIS A 163 -4.89 2.32 0.10
N CYS A 164 -5.68 3.25 -0.41
CA CYS A 164 -5.66 4.62 0.07
C CYS A 164 -6.26 4.72 1.49
N LEU A 165 -5.64 5.53 2.36
CA LEU A 165 -6.23 5.94 3.64
C LEU A 165 -6.73 7.38 3.57
N ARG A 166 -5.84 8.36 3.34
CA ARG A 166 -6.16 9.77 3.11
C ARG A 166 -5.77 10.19 1.69
N ASP A 167 -4.56 10.75 1.55
CA ASP A 167 -3.95 11.19 0.30
C ASP A 167 -2.87 10.21 -0.17
N GLY A 168 -3.12 8.93 0.09
CA GLY A 168 -2.19 7.85 -0.17
C GLY A 168 -2.12 7.45 -1.62
N MET A 169 -1.20 6.51 -1.86
CA MET A 169 -1.07 5.81 -3.11
C MET A 169 -1.57 4.37 -3.05
N ILE A 170 -2.32 3.96 -4.08
CA ILE A 170 -2.62 2.56 -4.36
C ILE A 170 -1.51 2.02 -5.25
N LEU A 171 -0.84 0.97 -4.81
CA LEU A 171 0.19 0.29 -5.57
C LEU A 171 -0.37 -0.99 -6.16
N VAL A 172 -0.46 -1.08 -7.49
CA VAL A 172 -0.88 -2.28 -8.20
C VAL A 172 0.30 -2.86 -8.95
N LEU A 173 0.71 -4.09 -8.59
CA LEU A 173 1.75 -4.84 -9.26
C LEU A 173 1.15 -5.77 -10.31
N ASP A 174 1.59 -5.63 -11.56
CA ASP A 174 1.30 -6.54 -12.66
C ASP A 174 2.43 -7.59 -12.75
N THR A 175 2.11 -8.82 -12.35
CA THR A 175 3.09 -9.93 -12.33
C THR A 175 3.42 -10.46 -13.73
N LYS A 176 2.65 -10.09 -14.75
CA LYS A 176 2.89 -10.52 -16.14
C LYS A 176 3.80 -9.55 -16.88
N ALA A 177 3.60 -8.25 -16.69
CA ALA A 177 4.42 -7.19 -17.28
C ALA A 177 5.64 -6.82 -16.42
N ASN A 178 5.69 -7.27 -15.16
CA ASN A 178 6.70 -6.88 -14.16
C ASN A 178 6.73 -5.37 -13.92
N THR A 179 5.54 -4.76 -13.80
CA THR A 179 5.39 -3.32 -13.63
C THR A 179 4.52 -2.98 -12.43
N VAL A 180 4.78 -1.85 -11.79
CA VAL A 180 3.90 -1.25 -10.78
C VAL A 180 3.19 -0.05 -11.40
N ARG A 181 1.90 0.09 -11.10
CA ARG A 181 1.13 1.32 -11.31
C ARG A 181 0.86 1.94 -9.95
N VAL A 182 1.09 3.24 -9.86
CA VAL A 182 0.84 4.05 -8.66
C VAL A 182 -0.37 4.91 -8.97
N LEU A 183 -1.42 4.81 -8.16
CA LEU A 183 -2.59 5.69 -8.24
C LEU A 183 -2.56 6.59 -7.02
N GLU A 184 -2.37 7.89 -7.21
CA GLU A 184 -2.42 8.86 -6.12
C GLU A 184 -3.85 9.38 -5.97
N ASN A 185 -4.35 9.52 -4.73
CA ASN A 185 -5.74 9.91 -4.47
C ASN A 185 -6.16 11.26 -5.10
N ASN A 186 -5.20 12.17 -5.28
CA ASN A 186 -5.44 13.53 -5.78
C ASN A 186 -5.02 13.72 -7.25
N SER A 187 -4.56 12.65 -7.89
CA SER A 187 -4.06 12.67 -9.26
C SER A 187 -4.74 11.58 -10.07
N GLY A 188 -4.82 11.78 -11.38
CA GLY A 188 -5.40 10.82 -12.31
C GLY A 188 -4.43 10.51 -13.43
N PRO A 189 -4.74 9.51 -14.27
CA PRO A 189 -3.98 9.22 -15.48
C PRO A 189 -3.68 10.46 -16.33
N ASP A 190 -4.57 11.45 -16.33
CA ASP A 190 -4.41 12.69 -17.09
C ASP A 190 -3.30 13.62 -16.57
N PHE A 191 -2.90 13.48 -15.29
CA PHE A 191 -1.88 14.32 -14.66
C PHE A 191 -0.52 13.63 -14.56
N ASP A 192 -0.51 12.33 -14.25
CA ASP A 192 0.73 11.60 -13.93
C ASP A 192 1.36 10.93 -15.15
N ASN A 193 0.60 10.78 -16.24
CA ASN A 193 1.12 10.12 -17.42
C ASN A 193 2.08 11.03 -18.21
N PRO A 194 3.17 10.46 -18.75
CA PRO A 194 3.99 11.15 -19.74
C PRO A 194 3.15 11.66 -20.92
N GLU A 195 3.54 12.80 -21.47
CA GLU A 195 2.86 13.40 -22.62
C GLU A 195 2.76 12.40 -23.78
N GLY A 196 1.56 12.27 -24.36
CA GLY A 196 1.29 11.34 -25.46
C GLY A 196 1.02 9.90 -25.05
N THR A 197 0.87 9.60 -23.75
CA THR A 197 0.45 8.26 -23.28
C THR A 197 -0.91 7.88 -23.87
N VAL A 198 -0.96 6.72 -24.52
CA VAL A 198 -2.22 6.14 -25.02
C VAL A 198 -2.91 5.39 -23.89
N LEU A 199 -4.17 5.74 -23.61
CA LEU A 199 -4.98 5.09 -22.59
C LEU A 199 -5.29 3.64 -23.01
N GLU A 200 -5.06 2.69 -22.10
CA GLU A 200 -5.41 1.29 -22.30
C GLU A 200 -6.92 1.08 -22.31
N ARG A 201 -7.65 1.90 -21.55
CA ARG A 201 -9.10 1.90 -21.40
C ARG A 201 -9.64 3.32 -21.58
N PRO A 202 -9.74 3.82 -22.82
CA PRO A 202 -10.19 5.19 -23.09
C PRO A 202 -11.65 5.44 -22.67
N GLU A 203 -12.48 4.40 -22.66
CA GLU A 203 -13.87 4.43 -22.18
C GLU A 203 -14.01 4.59 -20.65
N GLU A 204 -12.96 4.27 -19.88
CA GLU A 204 -12.91 4.45 -18.44
C GLU A 204 -11.63 5.24 -18.07
N PRO A 205 -11.58 6.56 -18.32
CA PRO A 205 -10.35 7.34 -18.23
C PRO A 205 -9.63 7.23 -16.88
N MET A 206 -10.39 7.12 -15.79
CA MET A 206 -9.86 7.00 -14.42
C MET A 206 -9.45 5.58 -14.02
N HIS A 207 -9.61 4.58 -14.90
CA HIS A 207 -9.29 3.20 -14.56
C HIS A 207 -7.78 3.00 -14.32
N TYR A 208 -7.40 2.22 -13.31
CA TYR A 208 -5.99 2.05 -12.90
C TYR A 208 -5.02 1.64 -14.04
N ARG A 209 -5.50 0.87 -15.02
CA ARG A 209 -4.73 0.46 -16.22
C ARG A 209 -4.31 1.64 -17.12
N ASN A 210 -4.90 2.81 -16.93
CA ASN A 210 -4.49 4.04 -17.60
C ASN A 210 -3.35 4.77 -16.89
N CYS A 211 -3.05 4.50 -15.61
CA CYS A 211 -1.92 5.10 -14.90
C CYS A 211 -0.58 4.58 -15.44
N HIS A 212 0.45 5.41 -15.56
CA HIS A 212 1.73 5.02 -16.17
C HIS A 212 2.37 3.80 -15.47
N PRO A 213 2.68 2.71 -16.21
CA PRO A 213 3.36 1.55 -15.64
C PRO A 213 4.86 1.81 -15.51
N GLN A 214 5.41 1.52 -14.34
CA GLN A 214 6.83 1.63 -14.03
C GLN A 214 7.46 0.24 -13.86
N ASP A 215 8.71 0.03 -14.24
CA ASP A 215 9.43 -1.23 -13.97
C ASP A 215 9.42 -1.52 -12.45
N ALA A 216 8.86 -2.67 -12.05
CA ALA A 216 8.58 -2.95 -10.65
C ALA A 216 9.85 -3.01 -9.78
N PRO A 217 10.93 -3.73 -10.18
CA PRO A 217 12.18 -3.69 -9.43
C PRO A 217 12.76 -2.29 -9.29
N SER A 218 12.72 -1.47 -10.35
CA SER A 218 13.25 -0.10 -10.33
C SER A 218 12.44 0.79 -9.39
N TYR A 219 11.11 0.65 -9.40
CA TYR A 219 10.22 1.37 -8.48
C TYR A 219 10.56 1.07 -7.02
N PHE A 220 10.62 -0.21 -6.64
CA PHE A 220 10.93 -0.58 -5.25
C PHE A 220 12.33 -0.16 -4.83
N ARG A 221 13.35 -0.29 -5.70
CA ARG A 221 14.70 0.21 -5.41
C ARG A 221 14.70 1.72 -5.19
N HIS A 222 13.97 2.47 -6.00
CA HIS A 222 13.85 3.92 -5.84
C HIS A 222 13.16 4.30 -4.52
N LEU A 223 12.10 3.58 -4.14
CA LEU A 223 11.43 3.78 -2.85
C LEU A 223 12.35 3.49 -1.66
N ILE A 224 13.08 2.37 -1.70
CA ILE A 224 14.10 2.00 -0.71
C ILE A 224 15.17 3.08 -0.62
N GLU A 225 15.65 3.59 -1.76
CA GLU A 225 16.67 4.63 -1.79
C GLU A 225 16.16 5.98 -1.24
N LYS A 226 14.89 6.33 -1.46
CA LYS A 226 14.27 7.50 -0.82
C LYS A 226 14.27 7.40 0.70
N VAL A 227 14.00 6.21 1.24
CA VAL A 227 14.10 5.98 2.69
C VAL A 227 15.56 6.00 3.15
N ARG A 228 16.45 5.34 2.40
CA ARG A 228 17.89 5.26 2.75
C ARG A 228 18.58 6.62 2.73
N SER A 229 18.26 7.46 1.76
CA SER A 229 18.77 8.84 1.65
C SER A 229 18.07 9.83 2.59
N LEU A 230 17.08 9.36 3.35
CA LEU A 230 16.23 10.16 4.23
C LEU A 230 15.49 11.28 3.48
N GLU A 231 15.23 11.11 2.17
CA GLU A 231 14.27 11.95 1.44
C GLU A 231 12.85 11.68 1.92
N LEU A 232 12.59 10.43 2.33
CA LEU A 232 11.36 9.96 2.93
C LEU A 232 11.69 9.36 4.30
N ILE A 233 11.13 9.90 5.39
CA ILE A 233 11.39 9.38 6.74
C ILE A 233 10.09 8.89 7.37
N PRO A 234 9.96 7.59 7.69
CA PRO A 234 8.81 7.10 8.44
C PRO A 234 8.81 7.69 9.87
N SER A 235 7.69 8.27 10.29
CA SER A 235 7.51 8.90 11.60
C SER A 235 7.31 7.85 12.69
N GLY A 236 7.98 8.01 13.83
CA GLY A 236 8.20 6.97 14.85
C GLY A 236 6.97 6.24 15.44
N PRO A 237 7.20 5.38 16.45
CA PRO A 237 6.32 4.26 16.78
C PRO A 237 4.93 4.63 17.31
N SER A 238 4.73 5.81 17.89
CA SER A 238 3.52 6.13 18.68
C SER A 238 2.75 7.37 18.21
N ARG A 239 3.10 7.97 17.07
CA ARG A 239 2.32 9.12 16.59
C ARG A 239 0.91 8.67 16.21
N CYS A 240 -0.07 9.53 16.49
CA CYS A 240 -1.49 9.34 16.12
C CYS A 240 -1.68 8.96 14.64
N TYR A 241 -0.66 9.25 13.81
CA TYR A 241 -0.56 8.89 12.41
C TYR A 241 0.88 8.40 12.16
N LYS A 242 1.09 7.08 12.07
CA LYS A 242 2.34 6.48 11.55
C LYS A 242 2.41 6.82 10.06
N GLU A 243 3.13 7.88 9.71
CA GLU A 243 3.17 8.49 8.36
C GLU A 243 4.61 8.61 7.84
N PHE A 244 4.78 9.17 6.64
CA PHE A 244 6.10 9.45 6.07
C PHE A 244 6.31 10.95 5.84
N TYR A 245 7.31 11.51 6.49
CA TYR A 245 7.80 12.87 6.27
C TYR A 245 8.55 12.98 4.95
N GLY A 246 8.34 14.08 4.22
CA GLY A 246 8.95 14.31 2.90
C GLY A 246 8.07 13.93 1.70
N TYR A 247 6.92 13.27 1.93
CA TYR A 247 5.88 13.08 0.91
C TYR A 247 4.93 14.29 0.87
N ASN A 248 3.95 14.35 1.79
CA ASN A 248 2.96 15.43 1.88
C ASN A 248 3.09 16.31 3.14
N MET A 249 4.04 16.01 4.03
CA MET A 249 4.18 16.65 5.33
C MET A 249 5.61 17.10 5.63
N GLY A 250 5.69 18.28 6.27
CA GLY A 250 6.79 18.76 7.10
C GLY A 250 8.21 18.62 6.53
N ARG A 251 8.56 19.40 5.50
CA ARG A 251 9.94 19.42 4.98
C ARG A 251 10.96 19.85 6.05
N GLU A 252 10.59 20.80 6.89
CA GLU A 252 11.47 21.32 7.94
C GLU A 252 11.69 20.28 9.03
N GLU A 253 10.63 19.61 9.48
CA GLU A 253 10.68 18.52 10.45
C GLU A 253 11.48 17.34 9.90
N ARG A 254 11.27 16.99 8.61
CA ARG A 254 12.06 15.98 7.91
C ARG A 254 13.54 16.33 7.94
N ASP A 255 13.89 17.57 7.61
CA ASP A 255 15.29 18.01 7.55
C ASP A 255 15.95 18.04 8.94
N GLN A 256 15.19 18.40 9.98
CA GLN A 256 15.64 18.32 11.37
C GLN A 256 15.91 16.87 11.79
N VAL A 257 14.97 15.94 11.54
CA VAL A 257 15.18 14.52 11.86
C VAL A 257 16.31 13.93 11.04
N LYS A 258 16.40 14.27 9.75
CA LYS A 258 17.50 13.85 8.88
C LYS A 258 18.85 14.26 9.47
N LYS A 259 18.96 15.49 9.95
CA LYS A 259 20.17 15.99 10.61
C LYS A 259 20.51 15.17 11.86
N ILE A 260 19.54 14.93 12.74
CA ILE A 260 19.71 14.14 13.97
C ILE A 260 20.16 12.71 13.63
N LEU A 261 19.49 12.04 12.69
CA LEU A 261 19.83 10.67 12.29
C LEU A 261 21.27 10.56 11.77
N ILE A 262 21.73 11.55 10.99
CA ILE A 262 23.08 11.57 10.43
C ILE A 262 24.12 11.95 11.49
N GLU A 263 23.95 13.11 12.12
CA GLU A 263 24.97 13.71 13.00
C GLU A 263 25.05 13.00 14.35
N ASP A 264 23.89 12.71 14.94
CA ASP A 264 23.83 12.16 16.29
C ASP A 264 23.87 10.63 16.24
N TYR A 265 23.12 9.98 15.33
CA TYR A 265 22.97 8.52 15.31
C TYR A 265 23.82 7.80 14.26
N GLY A 266 24.55 8.51 13.38
CA GLY A 266 25.52 7.91 12.46
C GLY A 266 24.92 7.23 11.23
N TRP A 267 23.73 7.62 10.81
CA TRP A 267 23.08 7.08 9.60
C TRP A 267 23.87 7.38 8.31
N PRO A 268 23.97 6.45 7.33
CA PRO A 268 23.54 5.05 7.40
C PRO A 268 24.62 4.07 7.91
N ASP A 269 25.90 4.41 7.76
CA ASP A 269 27.00 3.43 7.85
C ASP A 269 27.33 2.99 9.29
N ASN A 270 27.22 3.90 10.26
CA ASN A 270 27.54 3.65 11.67
C ASN A 270 26.29 3.81 12.54
N PHE A 271 25.14 3.43 12.00
CA PHE A 271 23.86 3.74 12.60
C PHE A 271 23.65 3.04 13.95
N ARG A 272 23.47 3.82 15.00
CA ARG A 272 23.19 3.34 16.36
C ARG A 272 21.71 3.00 16.52
N GLN A 273 21.28 1.91 15.88
CA GLN A 273 19.87 1.48 15.83
C GLN A 273 19.20 1.37 17.20
N GLU A 274 19.87 0.74 18.18
CA GLU A 274 19.30 0.53 19.51
C GLU A 274 19.09 1.85 20.27
N ASP A 275 20.02 2.80 20.11
CA ASP A 275 19.88 4.14 20.68
C ASP A 275 18.73 4.89 20.01
N TRP A 276 18.66 4.85 18.67
CA TRP A 276 17.56 5.49 17.95
C TRP A 276 16.21 4.89 18.35
N ALA A 277 16.09 3.57 18.42
CA ALA A 277 14.84 2.91 18.80
C ALA A 277 14.36 3.28 20.20
N ARG A 278 15.28 3.62 21.12
CA ARG A 278 14.96 4.09 22.47
C ARG A 278 14.52 5.57 22.47
N ASP A 279 15.17 6.40 21.66
CA ASP A 279 15.06 7.86 21.75
C ASP A 279 14.09 8.47 20.71
N ALA A 280 13.74 7.72 19.66
CA ALA A 280 13.00 8.21 18.49
C ALA A 280 11.66 8.87 18.85
N GLU A 281 10.91 8.28 19.78
CA GLU A 281 9.60 8.79 20.20
C GLU A 281 9.69 10.21 20.77
N GLU A 282 10.57 10.42 21.75
CA GLU A 282 10.82 11.74 22.36
C GLU A 282 11.33 12.76 21.34
N ILE A 283 12.22 12.34 20.43
CA ILE A 283 12.73 13.20 19.36
C ILE A 283 11.59 13.66 18.44
N TRP A 284 10.72 12.74 18.05
CA TRP A 284 9.56 13.07 17.23
C TRP A 284 8.58 13.98 17.97
N GLU A 285 8.30 13.76 19.25
CA GLU A 285 7.44 14.64 20.05
C GLU A 285 8.01 16.06 20.13
N ARG A 286 9.32 16.19 20.40
CA ARG A 286 10.01 17.48 20.47
C ARG A 286 9.89 18.26 19.16
N ILE A 287 10.04 17.59 18.02
CA ILE A 287 10.01 18.23 16.69
C ILE A 287 8.57 18.66 16.32
N ALA A 288 7.55 17.91 16.74
CA ALA A 288 6.15 18.31 16.52
C ALA A 288 5.68 19.47 17.41
N SER A 289 6.41 19.75 18.50
CA SER A 289 6.02 20.76 19.50
C SER A 289 6.56 22.17 19.20
N ILE A 290 7.34 22.32 18.13
CA ILE A 290 7.96 23.57 17.67
C ILE A 290 7.12 24.16 16.55
#